data_AF-A0A7W0CT98-F1
#
_entry.id   AF-A0A7W0CT98-F1
#
_cell.length_a   1.000
_cell.length_b   1.000
_cell.length_c   1.000
_cell.angle_alpha   90.00
_cell.angle_beta   90.00
_cell.angle_gamma   90.00
#
_symmetry.space_group_name_H-M   'P 1'
#
loop_
_entity.id
_entity.type
_entity.pdbx_description
1 polymer ?
#
loop_
_entity_poly.entity_id
_entity_poly.type
_entity_poly.pdbx_seq_one_letter_code
_entity_poly.pdbx_strand_id
1 'polypeptide(L)'
;MYFINRDWTAGPLSKTVRHFPGVSMLEWFQALWQPGGLETAQQTLGCREGRLESICTSGHPPPRTLEDLRNLIRIVWWADHHFRMDERSIRIFVADLWYETAYYFVEDAVVAENPERWSYIVHDDWRLPDADDHIDDVPPFVSPVPVRLPHSPPATGSPGATYLLVTHLPAKHDGLAWDSPDQIPGVRLPQLVDVLPTLDTDGLGQDLVCLQGLIEPGDADLTPALDRRSRLPADLDEFPDDEQANDQTLFHVGRHLAQMCFYSDEYSGYRQWFAFDDIWAASHRDLATSLVHYAFHWDPLCARRHDFYEPCVTEGAIELDLLWTDSVRDYETYDEPAILELLQHPAPTVDALLPDGEGEKRVLVIVKAHTNSDPVIVGVIGLLLNTPSPGMVDIRLLRSVSDRPDAPSRALKAICWALRLEGFERVTLLTRILQPRQLAKVLRHQVVERNGRIDVHLSEISRPFR
;
A
#
# COMPACT_ATOMS: atom_id res chain seq x y z
N MET A 1 -1.84 -2.04 23.19
CA MET A 1 -1.65 -1.47 21.84
C MET A 1 -0.18 -1.49 21.45
N TYR A 2 0.13 -1.70 20.19
CA TYR A 2 1.44 -1.46 19.58
C TYR A 2 1.41 -0.15 18.80
N PHE A 3 2.50 0.61 18.88
CA PHE A 3 2.88 1.60 17.88
C PHE A 3 3.99 1.01 17.03
N ILE A 4 3.83 1.07 15.71
CA ILE A 4 4.87 0.71 14.75
C ILE A 4 5.06 1.89 13.81
N ASN A 5 6.30 2.36 13.69
CA ASN A 5 6.71 3.31 12.66
C ASN A 5 7.64 2.58 11.69
N ARG A 6 7.17 2.29 10.47
CA ARG A 6 7.98 1.73 9.39
C ARG A 6 8.63 2.87 8.62
N ASP A 7 9.92 3.00 8.81
CA ASP A 7 10.80 4.05 8.29
C ASP A 7 12.19 3.43 8.12
N TRP A 8 12.79 3.58 6.95
CA TRP A 8 14.10 2.98 6.65
C TRP A 8 15.23 3.50 7.55
N THR A 9 15.07 4.68 8.16
CA THR A 9 16.02 5.25 9.10
C THR A 9 15.84 4.73 10.54
N ALA A 10 14.76 3.99 10.82
CA ALA A 10 14.40 3.55 12.17
C ALA A 10 15.28 2.41 12.75
N GLY A 11 16.36 2.06 12.07
CA GLY A 11 17.33 1.02 12.47
C GLY A 11 17.31 -0.20 11.56
N PRO A 12 17.98 -1.30 11.94
CA PRO A 12 18.15 -2.47 11.08
C PRO A 12 16.83 -3.08 10.62
N LEU A 13 15.78 -3.02 11.43
CA LEU A 13 14.48 -3.55 11.02
C LEU A 13 13.70 -2.65 10.05
N SER A 14 14.23 -1.47 9.71
CA SER A 14 13.54 -0.41 8.97
C SER A 14 12.17 -0.08 9.57
N LYS A 15 12.06 -0.26 10.90
CA LYS A 15 10.87 0.04 11.69
C LYS A 15 11.23 0.17 13.17
N THR A 16 10.48 1.00 13.89
CA THR A 16 10.44 1.07 15.34
C THR A 16 9.16 0.43 15.85
N VAL A 17 9.26 -0.43 16.86
CA VAL A 17 8.12 -1.05 17.53
C VAL A 17 8.09 -0.63 19.01
N ARG A 18 6.91 -0.27 19.51
CA ARG A 18 6.66 0.04 20.93
C ARG A 18 5.37 -0.61 21.38
N HIS A 19 5.40 -1.27 22.52
CA HIS A 19 4.24 -1.95 23.09
C HIS A 19 3.73 -1.24 24.34
N PHE A 20 2.43 -1.00 24.39
CA PHE A 20 1.67 -0.30 25.43
C PHE A 20 0.55 -1.22 25.92
N PRO A 21 0.84 -2.19 26.81
CA PRO A 21 -0.13 -3.21 27.19
C PRO A 21 -1.34 -2.59 27.91
N GLY A 22 -2.54 -3.07 27.58
CA GLY A 22 -3.78 -2.69 28.25
C GLY A 22 -4.31 -1.28 27.94
N VAL A 23 -3.67 -0.54 27.04
CA VAL A 23 -4.12 0.77 26.57
C VAL A 23 -4.86 0.59 25.25
N SER A 24 -6.09 1.11 25.15
CA SER A 24 -6.81 1.19 23.87
C SER A 24 -6.26 2.32 23.00
N MET A 25 -6.47 2.22 21.71
CA MET A 25 -6.01 3.24 20.76
C MET A 25 -6.60 4.63 21.06
N LEU A 26 -7.91 4.69 21.35
CA LEU A 26 -8.58 5.95 21.66
C LEU A 26 -8.04 6.58 22.97
N GLU A 27 -7.84 5.78 24.02
CA GLU A 27 -7.27 6.25 25.28
C GLU A 27 -5.85 6.81 25.09
N TRP A 28 -5.04 6.15 24.26
CA TRP A 28 -3.68 6.62 23.96
C TRP A 28 -3.68 8.00 23.28
N PHE A 29 -4.54 8.21 22.28
CA PHE A 29 -4.66 9.51 21.62
C PHE A 29 -5.26 10.59 22.55
N GLN A 30 -6.24 10.25 23.40
CA GLN A 30 -6.79 11.18 24.38
C GLN A 30 -5.75 11.66 25.39
N ALA A 31 -4.78 10.80 25.74
CA ALA A 31 -3.71 11.15 26.66
C ALA A 31 -2.80 12.29 26.13
N LEU A 32 -2.73 12.50 24.81
CA LEU A 32 -1.94 13.57 24.19
C LEU A 32 -2.37 14.98 24.65
N TRP A 33 -3.65 15.17 25.01
CA TRP A 33 -4.17 16.47 25.50
C TRP A 33 -4.01 16.69 27.00
N GLN A 34 -3.51 15.70 27.75
CA GLN A 34 -3.19 15.92 29.16
C GLN A 34 -1.95 16.84 29.31
N PRO A 35 -1.79 17.57 30.42
CA PRO A 35 -0.58 18.36 30.65
C PRO A 35 0.68 17.48 30.56
N GLY A 36 1.59 17.79 29.62
CA GLY A 36 2.79 16.97 29.36
C GLY A 36 2.55 15.70 28.54
N GLY A 37 1.33 15.51 27.99
CA GLY A 37 0.92 14.31 27.29
C GLY A 37 1.71 14.06 26.01
N LEU A 38 1.93 15.10 25.20
CA LEU A 38 2.74 15.00 23.98
C LEU A 38 4.19 14.65 24.29
N GLU A 39 4.81 15.31 25.26
CA GLU A 39 6.19 15.04 25.67
C GLU A 39 6.35 13.61 26.20
N THR A 40 5.38 13.15 26.99
CA THR A 40 5.34 11.78 27.51
C THR A 40 5.20 10.76 26.38
N ALA A 41 4.32 11.03 25.41
CA ALA A 41 4.15 10.17 24.24
C ALA A 41 5.44 10.10 23.42
N GLN A 42 6.03 11.23 23.06
CA GLN A 42 7.30 11.28 22.32
C GLN A 42 8.44 10.56 23.06
N GLN A 43 8.56 10.76 24.37
CA GLN A 43 9.55 10.06 25.19
C GLN A 43 9.32 8.54 25.17
N THR A 44 8.08 8.09 25.28
CA THR A 44 7.76 6.65 25.30
C THR A 44 7.95 6.02 23.93
N LEU A 45 7.69 6.75 22.85
CA LEU A 45 7.98 6.31 21.49
C LEU A 45 9.50 6.25 21.24
N GLY A 46 10.26 7.11 21.92
CA GLY A 46 11.70 7.24 21.74
C GLY A 46 12.09 8.02 20.48
N CYS A 47 11.13 8.72 19.87
CA CYS A 47 11.34 9.60 18.73
C CYS A 47 10.46 10.85 18.84
N ARG A 48 10.90 11.95 18.24
CA ARG A 48 10.08 13.16 18.07
C ARG A 48 9.27 13.04 16.80
N GLU A 49 8.09 12.48 16.92
CA GLU A 49 7.19 12.34 15.79
C GLU A 49 6.46 13.66 15.52
N GLY A 50 6.90 14.41 14.50
CA GLY A 50 6.36 15.72 14.15
C GLY A 50 4.87 15.67 13.81
N ARG A 51 4.36 14.53 13.33
CA ARG A 51 2.94 14.35 13.03
C ARG A 51 2.07 14.31 14.30
N LEU A 52 2.57 13.77 15.41
CA LEU A 52 1.87 13.81 16.69
C LEU A 52 1.80 15.23 17.26
N GLU A 53 2.87 16.00 17.08
CA GLU A 53 2.88 17.42 17.43
C GLU A 53 1.81 18.18 16.65
N SER A 54 1.73 17.98 15.32
CA SER A 54 0.69 18.58 14.47
C SER A 54 -0.73 18.31 14.98
N ILE A 55 -1.02 17.10 15.47
CA ILE A 55 -2.33 16.77 16.06
C ILE A 55 -2.63 17.67 17.26
N CYS A 56 -1.67 17.80 18.17
CA CYS A 56 -1.85 18.56 19.41
C CYS A 56 -1.92 20.08 19.15
N THR A 57 -1.17 20.57 18.16
CA THR A 57 -1.11 22.01 17.84
C THR A 57 -2.18 22.47 16.85
N SER A 58 -2.97 21.54 16.29
CA SER A 58 -4.03 21.83 15.30
C SER A 58 -5.19 22.69 15.83
N GLY A 59 -5.32 22.82 17.16
CA GLY A 59 -6.43 23.51 17.81
C GLY A 59 -7.73 22.71 17.90
N HIS A 60 -7.75 21.46 17.41
CA HIS A 60 -8.88 20.56 17.58
C HIS A 60 -8.99 20.05 19.03
N PRO A 61 -10.22 19.80 19.54
CA PRO A 61 -10.41 19.21 20.86
C PRO A 61 -9.94 17.73 20.89
N PRO A 62 -9.68 17.16 22.08
CA PRO A 62 -9.36 15.74 22.20
C PRO A 62 -10.51 14.88 21.64
N PRO A 63 -10.20 13.81 20.88
CA PRO A 63 -11.23 12.95 20.31
C PRO A 63 -11.98 12.21 21.41
N ARG A 64 -13.32 12.21 21.38
CA ARG A 64 -14.16 11.51 22.37
C ARG A 64 -14.60 10.14 21.88
N THR A 65 -14.62 9.96 20.57
CA THR A 65 -15.03 8.74 19.89
C THR A 65 -13.98 8.35 18.84
N LEU A 66 -14.04 7.11 18.35
CA LEU A 66 -13.22 6.67 17.21
C LEU A 66 -13.52 7.49 15.94
N GLU A 67 -14.76 7.96 15.78
CA GLU A 67 -15.13 8.81 14.65
C GLU A 67 -14.50 10.20 14.75
N ASP A 68 -14.43 10.78 15.95
CA ASP A 68 -13.70 12.04 16.17
C ASP A 68 -12.22 11.87 15.84
N LEU A 69 -11.61 10.77 16.30
CA LEU A 69 -10.22 10.45 16.03
C LEU A 69 -9.95 10.24 14.53
N ARG A 70 -10.85 9.53 13.84
CA ARG A 70 -10.79 9.34 12.39
C ARG A 70 -10.77 10.66 11.64
N ASN A 71 -11.71 11.56 11.97
CA ASN A 71 -11.83 12.85 11.32
C ASN A 71 -10.62 13.75 11.62
N LEU A 72 -10.15 13.76 12.87
CA LEU A 72 -8.96 14.48 13.28
C LEU A 72 -7.71 14.04 12.49
N ILE A 73 -7.45 12.73 12.39
CA ILE A 73 -6.28 12.21 11.66
C ILE A 73 -6.36 12.59 10.18
N ARG A 74 -7.53 12.45 9.55
CA ARG A 74 -7.72 12.85 8.14
C ARG A 74 -7.37 14.32 7.92
N ILE A 75 -7.90 15.19 8.78
CA ILE A 75 -7.69 16.64 8.66
C ILE A 75 -6.22 17.01 8.87
N VAL A 76 -5.58 16.46 9.91
CA VAL A 76 -4.26 16.95 10.34
C VAL A 76 -3.11 16.27 9.62
N TRP A 77 -3.22 14.98 9.26
CA TRP A 77 -2.13 14.24 8.63
C TRP A 77 -2.20 14.21 7.11
N TRP A 78 -3.27 14.77 6.53
CA TRP A 78 -3.56 14.71 5.09
C TRP A 78 -3.46 13.28 4.54
N ALA A 79 -3.92 12.32 5.34
CA ALA A 79 -3.73 10.90 5.10
C ALA A 79 -4.80 10.32 4.16
N ASP A 80 -5.16 10.99 3.08
CA ASP A 80 -6.43 10.72 2.39
C ASP A 80 -6.51 9.32 1.78
N HIS A 81 -5.58 8.95 0.90
CA HIS A 81 -5.70 7.71 0.11
C HIS A 81 -5.19 6.45 0.83
N HIS A 82 -4.37 6.65 1.84
CA HIS A 82 -3.59 5.60 2.49
C HIS A 82 -3.82 5.56 4.00
N PHE A 83 -5.04 5.90 4.42
CA PHE A 83 -5.49 5.78 5.80
C PHE A 83 -6.58 4.72 5.92
N ARG A 84 -6.36 3.78 6.83
CA ARG A 84 -7.34 2.79 7.27
C ARG A 84 -7.51 2.91 8.76
N MET A 85 -8.77 2.88 9.19
CA MET A 85 -9.11 2.86 10.61
C MET A 85 -10.34 2.00 10.82
N ASP A 86 -10.15 0.91 11.57
CA ASP A 86 -11.23 0.08 12.09
C ASP A 86 -11.38 0.30 13.60
N GLU A 87 -12.15 -0.57 14.27
CA GLU A 87 -12.45 -0.42 15.69
C GLU A 87 -11.22 -0.53 16.60
N ARG A 88 -10.17 -1.22 16.16
CA ARG A 88 -9.03 -1.60 17.01
C ARG A 88 -7.67 -1.32 16.38
N SER A 89 -7.65 -0.65 15.23
CA SER A 89 -6.39 -0.22 14.62
C SER A 89 -6.53 0.97 13.69
N ILE A 90 -5.45 1.75 13.63
CA ILE A 90 -5.17 2.81 12.68
C ILE A 90 -3.93 2.39 11.89
N ARG A 91 -3.99 2.50 10.56
CA ARG A 91 -2.90 2.19 9.65
C ARG A 91 -2.82 3.32 8.64
N ILE A 92 -1.69 4.00 8.62
CA ILE A 92 -1.50 5.21 7.82
C ILE A 92 -0.22 5.03 7.04
N PHE A 93 -0.29 5.12 5.73
CA PHE A 93 0.88 5.29 4.89
C PHE A 93 0.93 6.74 4.41
N VAL A 94 2.14 7.28 4.43
CA VAL A 94 2.41 8.64 4.02
C VAL A 94 3.57 8.62 3.04
N ALA A 95 3.32 9.11 1.84
CA ALA A 95 4.34 9.47 0.89
C ALA A 95 4.60 10.98 1.01
N ASP A 96 5.71 11.36 1.66
CA ASP A 96 6.22 12.72 1.61
C ASP A 96 7.10 12.92 0.36
N LEU A 97 7.55 14.16 0.11
CA LEU A 97 8.41 14.52 -1.02
C LEU A 97 9.73 13.74 -1.09
N TRP A 98 10.14 13.10 0.00
CA TRP A 98 11.45 12.46 0.11
C TRP A 98 11.44 11.10 0.81
N TYR A 99 10.33 10.74 1.46
CA TYR A 99 10.29 9.58 2.35
C TYR A 99 8.89 8.97 2.32
N GLU A 100 8.86 7.65 2.26
CA GLU A 100 7.66 6.88 2.55
C GLU A 100 7.73 6.42 4.00
N THR A 101 6.63 6.56 4.71
CA THR A 101 6.51 6.11 6.10
C THR A 101 5.17 5.44 6.30
N ALA A 102 5.14 4.36 7.07
CA ALA A 102 3.88 3.77 7.50
C ALA A 102 3.78 3.71 9.02
N TYR A 103 2.70 4.27 9.55
CA TYR A 103 2.37 4.28 10.97
C TYR A 103 1.25 3.29 11.25
N TYR A 104 1.41 2.51 12.30
CA TYR A 104 0.41 1.57 12.77
C TYR A 104 0.18 1.78 14.27
N PHE A 105 -1.07 2.00 14.65
CA PHE A 105 -1.54 1.93 16.03
C PHE A 105 -2.50 0.75 16.08
N VAL A 106 -2.11 -0.34 16.73
CA VAL A 106 -2.86 -1.60 16.65
C VAL A 106 -3.03 -2.22 18.03
N GLU A 107 -4.25 -2.57 18.43
CA GLU A 107 -4.47 -3.20 19.72
C GLU A 107 -3.97 -4.65 19.74
N ASP A 108 -3.61 -5.15 20.93
CA ASP A 108 -3.09 -6.51 21.14
C ASP A 108 -3.99 -7.59 20.55
N ALA A 109 -5.31 -7.40 20.65
CA ALA A 109 -6.29 -8.34 20.13
C ALA A 109 -6.20 -8.50 18.60
N VAL A 110 -5.90 -7.43 17.85
CA VAL A 110 -5.76 -7.50 16.39
C VAL A 110 -4.52 -8.30 15.99
N VAL A 111 -3.42 -8.09 16.71
CA VAL A 111 -2.17 -8.85 16.52
C VAL A 111 -2.38 -10.33 16.85
N ALA A 112 -3.07 -10.64 17.94
CA ALA A 112 -3.36 -12.01 18.36
C ALA A 112 -4.35 -12.74 17.44
N GLU A 113 -5.30 -12.02 16.83
CA GLU A 113 -6.29 -12.58 15.90
C GLU A 113 -5.76 -12.75 14.47
N ASN A 114 -4.69 -12.04 14.10
CA ASN A 114 -4.11 -12.08 12.75
C ASN A 114 -2.57 -12.20 12.83
N PRO A 115 -2.02 -13.22 13.52
CA PRO A 115 -0.58 -13.35 13.72
C PRO A 115 0.17 -13.49 12.38
N GLU A 116 -0.45 -14.06 11.36
CA GLU A 116 0.09 -14.21 10.01
C GLU A 116 0.22 -12.88 9.26
N ARG A 117 -0.39 -11.80 9.76
CA ARG A 117 -0.25 -10.44 9.22
C ARG A 117 0.70 -9.60 10.05
N TRP A 118 0.72 -9.77 11.36
CA TRP A 118 1.39 -8.85 12.28
C TRP A 118 2.68 -9.35 12.92
N SER A 119 2.92 -10.66 12.99
CA SER A 119 4.04 -11.22 13.76
C SER A 119 5.41 -10.64 13.39
N TYR A 120 5.72 -10.47 12.10
CA TYR A 120 6.96 -9.77 11.70
C TYR A 120 6.88 -8.28 12.00
N ILE A 121 5.73 -7.64 11.79
CA ILE A 121 5.57 -6.19 11.95
C ILE A 121 5.79 -5.75 13.39
N VAL A 122 5.34 -6.55 14.35
CA VAL A 122 5.54 -6.32 15.80
C VAL A 122 6.84 -6.93 16.33
N HIS A 123 7.60 -7.65 15.51
CA HIS A 123 8.93 -8.16 15.87
C HIS A 123 9.92 -7.01 15.97
N ASP A 124 10.58 -6.87 17.12
CA ASP A 124 11.43 -5.74 17.46
C ASP A 124 12.93 -6.08 17.59
N ASP A 125 13.29 -7.37 17.55
CA ASP A 125 14.68 -7.84 17.50
C ASP A 125 15.19 -7.88 16.05
N TRP A 126 16.37 -7.33 15.78
CA TRP A 126 17.00 -7.46 14.48
C TRP A 126 17.11 -8.93 14.05
N ARG A 127 17.48 -9.84 14.97
CA ARG A 127 17.67 -11.25 14.66
C ARG A 127 16.33 -11.99 14.66
N LEU A 128 15.98 -12.60 13.53
CA LEU A 128 14.86 -13.53 13.47
C LEU A 128 15.24 -14.88 14.11
N PRO A 129 14.27 -15.63 14.66
CA PRO A 129 14.54 -16.92 15.29
C PRO A 129 15.06 -17.94 14.26
N ASP A 130 15.95 -18.82 14.71
CA ASP A 130 16.39 -19.98 13.93
C ASP A 130 15.26 -21.04 13.87
N ALA A 131 15.28 -21.91 12.85
CA ALA A 131 14.28 -22.98 12.70
C ALA A 131 14.51 -24.13 13.69
N ASP A 132 13.44 -24.83 14.05
CA ASP A 132 13.55 -26.10 14.77
C ASP A 132 13.91 -27.21 13.78
N ASP A 133 14.90 -28.04 14.10
CA ASP A 133 15.38 -29.14 13.23
C ASP A 133 14.38 -30.31 13.08
N HIS A 134 13.19 -30.25 13.70
CA HIS A 134 12.26 -31.38 13.83
C HIS A 134 10.87 -31.07 13.27
N ILE A 135 10.75 -30.98 11.95
CA ILE A 135 9.49 -30.65 11.27
C ILE A 135 9.10 -31.75 10.27
N ASP A 136 8.89 -32.97 10.74
CA ASP A 136 8.52 -34.07 9.84
C ASP A 136 7.01 -34.05 9.45
N ASP A 137 6.17 -33.28 10.15
CA ASP A 137 4.69 -33.32 10.00
C ASP A 137 4.00 -31.97 9.69
N VAL A 138 4.74 -30.89 9.41
CA VAL A 138 4.11 -29.59 9.11
C VAL A 138 3.84 -29.46 7.61
N PRO A 139 2.64 -29.03 7.19
CA PRO A 139 2.34 -28.79 5.80
C PRO A 139 3.32 -27.79 5.17
N PRO A 140 3.65 -27.96 3.87
CA PRO A 140 4.58 -27.07 3.20
C PRO A 140 4.08 -25.63 3.26
N PHE A 141 5.02 -24.70 3.45
CA PHE A 141 4.72 -23.28 3.39
C PHE A 141 4.24 -22.90 1.98
N VAL A 142 3.17 -22.12 1.91
CA VAL A 142 2.64 -21.55 0.68
C VAL A 142 2.61 -20.05 0.88
N SER A 143 3.33 -19.32 0.02
CA SER A 143 3.38 -17.87 0.09
C SER A 143 1.96 -17.28 0.02
N PRO A 144 1.60 -16.35 0.92
CA PRO A 144 0.30 -15.67 0.90
C PRO A 144 0.17 -14.67 -0.26
N VAL A 145 1.28 -14.32 -0.92
CA VAL A 145 1.34 -13.38 -2.03
C VAL A 145 1.98 -14.03 -3.26
N PRO A 146 1.74 -13.50 -4.47
CA PRO A 146 2.41 -13.97 -5.67
C PRO A 146 3.93 -13.88 -5.53
N VAL A 147 4.62 -14.94 -5.94
CA VAL A 147 6.08 -15.00 -5.99
C VAL A 147 6.56 -14.96 -7.43
N ARG A 148 7.75 -14.41 -7.64
CA ARG A 148 8.49 -14.52 -8.90
C ARG A 148 9.21 -15.85 -8.93
N LEU A 149 9.21 -16.49 -10.10
CA LEU A 149 9.90 -17.75 -10.33
C LEU A 149 10.98 -17.53 -11.39
N PRO A 150 12.14 -18.20 -11.29
CA PRO A 150 13.11 -18.21 -12.39
C PRO A 150 12.47 -18.77 -13.66
N HIS A 151 12.83 -18.23 -14.84
CA HIS A 151 12.33 -18.73 -16.11
C HIS A 151 12.66 -20.21 -16.33
N SER A 152 13.85 -20.62 -15.89
CA SER A 152 14.33 -22.01 -15.92
C SER A 152 14.57 -22.48 -14.48
N PRO A 153 13.57 -23.08 -13.81
CA PRO A 153 13.74 -23.58 -12.45
C PRO A 153 14.79 -24.70 -12.43
N PRO A 154 15.54 -24.84 -11.32
CA PRO A 154 16.61 -25.81 -11.23
C PRO A 154 16.06 -27.24 -11.29
N ALA A 155 16.72 -28.09 -12.07
CA ALA A 155 16.34 -29.49 -12.25
C ALA A 155 16.87 -30.40 -11.12
N THR A 156 16.72 -30.00 -9.86
CA THR A 156 17.24 -30.75 -8.70
C THR A 156 16.41 -32.00 -8.38
N GLY A 157 15.12 -32.00 -8.74
CA GLY A 157 14.17 -33.05 -8.37
C GLY A 157 13.95 -33.19 -6.85
N SER A 158 14.53 -32.30 -6.05
CA SER A 158 14.45 -32.34 -4.59
C SER A 158 13.18 -31.65 -4.11
N PRO A 159 12.56 -32.11 -3.01
CA PRO A 159 11.47 -31.38 -2.37
C PRO A 159 12.01 -30.12 -1.68
N GLY A 160 11.20 -29.07 -1.64
CA GLY A 160 11.48 -27.84 -0.90
C GLY A 160 11.47 -26.59 -1.78
N ALA A 161 11.69 -25.43 -1.16
CA ALA A 161 11.87 -24.16 -1.86
C ALA A 161 12.61 -23.15 -0.98
N THR A 162 13.41 -22.30 -1.60
CA THR A 162 13.98 -21.12 -0.96
C THR A 162 13.25 -19.87 -1.42
N TYR A 163 12.90 -19.00 -0.50
CA TYR A 163 12.28 -17.69 -0.73
C TYR A 163 13.33 -16.61 -0.48
N LEU A 164 13.42 -15.66 -1.39
CA LEU A 164 14.22 -14.46 -1.21
C LEU A 164 13.33 -13.22 -1.22
N LEU A 165 13.56 -12.37 -0.22
CA LEU A 165 12.87 -11.11 -0.06
C LEU A 165 13.93 -10.03 0.11
N VAL A 166 13.82 -9.00 -0.72
CA VAL A 166 14.57 -7.77 -0.52
C VAL A 166 13.57 -6.66 -0.38
N THR A 167 13.68 -5.90 0.71
CA THR A 167 12.93 -4.66 0.86
C THR A 167 13.67 -3.60 0.04
N HIS A 168 13.19 -3.30 -1.17
CA HIS A 168 13.90 -2.42 -2.08
C HIS A 168 13.82 -0.94 -1.65
N LEU A 169 14.86 -0.18 -2.02
CA LEU A 169 14.92 1.28 -1.93
C LEU A 169 15.50 1.83 -3.25
N PRO A 170 14.82 1.68 -4.39
CA PRO A 170 15.31 2.22 -5.64
C PRO A 170 14.76 3.64 -5.74
N ALA A 171 15.47 4.59 -5.14
CA ALA A 171 15.08 5.98 -4.95
C ALA A 171 14.11 6.23 -3.77
N LYS A 172 14.06 7.49 -3.34
CA LYS A 172 13.30 8.02 -2.20
C LYS A 172 11.77 7.83 -2.27
N HIS A 173 11.28 7.16 -3.32
CA HIS A 173 9.88 6.85 -3.59
C HIS A 173 9.78 5.36 -3.92
N ASP A 174 8.64 4.74 -3.61
CA ASP A 174 8.38 3.31 -3.84
C ASP A 174 9.27 2.36 -2.99
N GLY A 175 9.74 2.83 -1.83
CA GLY A 175 10.65 2.09 -0.94
C GLY A 175 9.95 1.30 0.17
N LEU A 176 8.69 1.60 0.46
CA LEU A 176 7.90 0.84 1.42
C LEU A 176 6.90 -0.06 0.71
N ALA A 177 7.24 -1.35 0.71
CA ALA A 177 6.48 -2.46 0.15
C ALA A 177 6.64 -2.62 -1.38
N TRP A 178 5.79 -3.46 -1.99
CA TRP A 178 5.74 -3.77 -3.43
C TRP A 178 6.77 -4.78 -3.94
N ASP A 179 7.54 -5.36 -3.03
CA ASP A 179 8.50 -6.39 -3.36
C ASP A 179 7.81 -7.74 -3.47
N SER A 180 7.77 -8.27 -4.69
CA SER A 180 7.36 -9.66 -4.89
C SER A 180 8.50 -10.57 -4.45
N PRO A 181 8.29 -11.51 -3.51
CA PRO A 181 9.33 -12.47 -3.15
C PRO A 181 9.73 -13.28 -4.38
N ASP A 182 11.01 -13.59 -4.50
CA ASP A 182 11.48 -14.62 -5.43
C ASP A 182 11.41 -15.99 -4.76
N GLN A 183 11.00 -17.02 -5.50
CA GLN A 183 10.98 -18.40 -5.04
C GLN A 183 11.82 -19.27 -5.99
N ILE A 184 12.76 -20.03 -5.41
CA ILE A 184 13.58 -21.00 -6.12
C ILE A 184 13.08 -22.40 -5.71
N PRO A 185 12.24 -23.05 -6.53
CA PRO A 185 11.68 -24.35 -6.19
C PRO A 185 12.74 -25.45 -6.24
N GLY A 186 12.61 -26.44 -5.36
CA GLY A 186 13.48 -27.60 -5.28
C GLY A 186 14.86 -27.35 -4.67
N VAL A 187 15.03 -26.22 -3.98
CA VAL A 187 16.29 -25.82 -3.34
C VAL A 187 15.98 -25.44 -1.90
N ARG A 188 16.85 -25.80 -0.97
CA ARG A 188 16.82 -25.36 0.44
C ARG A 188 18.14 -24.71 0.82
N LEU A 189 18.22 -24.09 1.99
CA LEU A 189 19.51 -23.66 2.52
C LEU A 189 20.25 -24.86 3.16
N PRO A 190 21.58 -24.95 3.02
CA PRO A 190 22.49 -24.03 2.33
C PRO A 190 22.65 -24.27 0.82
N GLN A 191 21.97 -25.27 0.22
CA GLN A 191 22.13 -25.71 -1.19
C GLN A 191 21.97 -24.58 -2.24
N LEU A 192 21.35 -23.46 -1.86
CA LEU A 192 21.25 -22.29 -2.72
C LEU A 192 22.60 -21.83 -3.29
N VAL A 193 23.71 -21.97 -2.54
CA VAL A 193 25.04 -21.55 -3.03
C VAL A 193 25.50 -22.31 -4.26
N ASP A 194 25.14 -23.59 -4.38
CA ASP A 194 25.52 -24.42 -5.52
C ASP A 194 24.60 -24.15 -6.73
N VAL A 195 23.33 -23.80 -6.47
CA VAL A 195 22.31 -23.69 -7.51
C VAL A 195 22.25 -22.28 -8.09
N LEU A 196 22.34 -21.24 -7.27
CA LEU A 196 22.14 -19.86 -7.70
C LEU A 196 23.08 -19.46 -8.85
N PRO A 197 24.39 -19.78 -8.84
CA PRO A 197 25.30 -19.49 -9.97
C PRO A 197 24.94 -20.16 -11.30
N THR A 198 24.08 -21.19 -11.29
CA THR A 198 23.66 -21.94 -12.49
C THR A 198 22.34 -21.46 -13.08
N LEU A 199 21.60 -20.62 -12.36
CA LEU A 199 20.33 -20.08 -12.84
C LEU A 199 20.56 -19.06 -13.95
N ASP A 200 19.68 -19.08 -14.94
CA ASP A 200 19.58 -18.01 -15.92
C ASP A 200 19.22 -16.70 -15.22
N THR A 201 19.97 -15.63 -15.52
CA THR A 201 19.70 -14.29 -15.00
C THR A 201 18.42 -13.69 -15.55
N ASP A 202 17.97 -14.16 -16.72
CA ASP A 202 16.72 -13.68 -17.31
C ASP A 202 15.56 -13.95 -16.34
N GLY A 203 14.93 -12.86 -15.90
CA GLY A 203 13.79 -12.87 -14.96
C GLY A 203 14.12 -13.05 -13.48
N LEU A 204 15.39 -13.14 -13.09
CA LEU A 204 15.76 -12.97 -11.69
C LEU A 204 15.62 -11.51 -11.29
N GLY A 205 15.19 -11.26 -10.05
CA GLY A 205 15.29 -9.93 -9.46
C GLY A 205 16.75 -9.44 -9.41
N GLN A 206 16.97 -8.13 -9.48
CA GLN A 206 18.31 -7.55 -9.52
C GLN A 206 19.18 -7.96 -8.32
N ASP A 207 18.59 -8.07 -7.12
CA ASP A 207 19.35 -8.50 -5.95
C ASP A 207 19.75 -9.97 -6.00
N LEU A 208 18.94 -10.83 -6.63
CA LEU A 208 19.31 -12.22 -6.88
C LEU A 208 20.49 -12.30 -7.84
N VAL A 209 20.49 -11.49 -8.90
CA VAL A 209 21.64 -11.37 -9.81
C VAL A 209 22.88 -10.84 -9.08
N CYS A 210 22.71 -9.87 -8.18
CA CYS A 210 23.79 -9.37 -7.34
C CYS A 210 24.35 -10.48 -6.43
N LEU A 211 23.49 -11.18 -5.69
CA LEU A 211 23.90 -12.29 -4.83
C LEU A 211 24.56 -13.43 -5.62
N GLN A 212 24.03 -13.74 -6.81
CA GLN A 212 24.62 -14.72 -7.73
C GLN A 212 26.06 -14.37 -8.10
N GLY A 213 26.32 -13.12 -8.47
CA GLY A 213 27.67 -12.63 -8.79
C GLY A 213 28.63 -12.59 -7.60
N LEU A 214 28.10 -12.66 -6.38
CA LEU A 214 28.84 -12.68 -5.12
C LEU A 214 29.02 -14.07 -4.53
N ILE A 215 28.65 -15.15 -5.22
CA ILE A 215 28.97 -16.51 -4.77
C ILE A 215 30.23 -16.99 -5.48
N GLU A 216 31.19 -17.49 -4.71
CA GLU A 216 32.47 -18.01 -5.22
C GLU A 216 32.53 -19.54 -5.12
N PRO A 217 33.28 -20.22 -6.01
CA PRO A 217 33.51 -21.66 -5.89
C PRO A 217 34.12 -22.03 -4.54
N GLY A 218 33.43 -22.89 -3.79
CA GLY A 218 33.86 -23.38 -2.48
C GLY A 218 33.18 -22.72 -1.29
N ASP A 219 32.29 -21.75 -1.50
CA ASP A 219 31.39 -21.27 -0.46
C ASP A 219 30.52 -22.42 0.07
N ALA A 220 30.49 -22.61 1.40
CA ALA A 220 29.70 -23.67 2.02
C ALA A 220 28.25 -23.24 2.33
N ASP A 221 28.02 -21.93 2.45
CA ASP A 221 26.74 -21.28 2.71
C ASP A 221 26.80 -19.81 2.25
N LEU A 222 25.74 -19.03 2.50
CA LEU A 222 25.66 -17.64 2.05
C LEU A 222 26.57 -16.67 2.83
N THR A 223 27.23 -17.10 3.91
CA THR A 223 28.03 -16.22 4.78
C THR A 223 29.12 -15.47 4.01
N PRO A 224 29.97 -16.13 3.20
CA PRO A 224 31.03 -15.42 2.48
C PRO A 224 30.49 -14.47 1.41
N ALA A 225 29.35 -14.79 0.79
CA ALA A 225 28.70 -13.95 -0.22
C ALA A 225 28.10 -12.68 0.41
N LEU A 226 27.43 -12.81 1.55
CA LEU A 226 26.87 -11.67 2.30
C LEU A 226 27.98 -10.81 2.94
N ASP A 227 29.06 -11.41 3.43
CA ASP A 227 30.26 -10.67 3.87
C ASP A 227 30.87 -9.86 2.72
N ARG A 228 30.98 -10.43 1.51
CA ARG A 228 31.40 -9.67 0.32
C ARG A 228 30.42 -8.56 -0.03
N ARG A 229 29.11 -8.82 0.00
CA ARG A 229 28.07 -7.79 -0.23
C ARG A 229 28.20 -6.62 0.75
N SER A 230 28.52 -6.89 2.01
CA SER A 230 28.64 -5.87 3.07
C SER A 230 29.80 -4.90 2.85
N ARG A 231 30.76 -5.26 2.00
CA ARG A 231 31.93 -4.43 1.66
C ARG A 231 31.74 -3.64 0.37
N LEU A 232 30.69 -3.95 -0.39
CA LEU A 232 30.36 -3.25 -1.63
C LEU A 232 29.45 -2.06 -1.33
N PRO A 233 29.54 -0.99 -2.13
CA PRO A 233 28.68 0.16 -1.93
C PRO A 233 27.19 -0.17 -2.06
N ALA A 234 26.38 0.65 -1.38
CA ALA A 234 24.93 0.57 -1.38
C ALA A 234 24.36 0.63 -2.79
N ASP A 235 24.84 1.63 -3.51
CA ASP A 235 24.46 1.94 -4.86
C ASP A 235 25.69 1.78 -5.76
N LEU A 236 25.53 1.00 -6.83
CA LEU A 236 26.56 0.87 -7.84
C LEU A 236 26.51 2.05 -8.83
N ASP A 237 25.41 2.81 -8.82
CA ASP A 237 25.13 3.88 -9.79
C ASP A 237 25.27 5.30 -9.19
N GLU A 238 25.27 5.48 -7.87
CA GLU A 238 25.47 6.79 -7.23
C GLU A 238 26.93 7.05 -6.82
N PHE A 239 27.32 8.32 -6.89
CA PHE A 239 28.69 8.78 -6.76
C PHE A 239 29.32 8.33 -5.42
N PRO A 240 30.55 7.81 -5.43
CA PRO A 240 31.23 7.43 -4.19
C PRO A 240 31.53 8.68 -3.37
N ASP A 241 30.70 8.98 -2.39
CA ASP A 241 31.06 9.86 -1.29
C ASP A 241 31.91 9.07 -0.28
N ASP A 242 33.01 9.69 0.16
CA ASP A 242 34.25 9.05 0.63
C ASP A 242 34.23 8.35 2.01
N GLU A 243 33.10 8.17 2.68
CA GLU A 243 33.06 7.51 4.01
C GLU A 243 31.86 6.58 4.16
N GLN A 244 31.98 5.36 3.63
CA GLN A 244 30.95 4.33 3.78
C GLN A 244 31.08 3.64 5.15
N ALA A 245 30.04 3.76 5.98
CA ALA A 245 29.94 3.15 7.30
C ALA A 245 29.59 1.65 7.21
N ASN A 246 30.48 0.85 6.63
CA ASN A 246 30.32 -0.60 6.51
C ASN A 246 30.23 -1.30 7.88
N ASP A 247 30.65 -0.64 8.96
CA ASP A 247 30.61 -1.17 10.33
C ASP A 247 29.20 -1.29 10.91
N GLN A 248 28.20 -0.66 10.29
CA GLN A 248 26.80 -0.75 10.70
C GLN A 248 26.01 -1.87 10.00
N THR A 249 26.58 -2.47 8.94
CA THR A 249 25.91 -3.57 8.24
C THR A 249 25.89 -4.83 9.12
N LEU A 250 24.70 -5.40 9.29
CA LEU A 250 24.48 -6.61 10.09
C LEU A 250 24.11 -7.78 9.17
N PHE A 251 24.57 -8.99 9.49
CA PHE A 251 24.05 -10.21 8.86
C PHE A 251 24.06 -11.38 9.84
N HIS A 252 23.16 -12.32 9.62
CA HIS A 252 23.06 -13.59 10.35
C HIS A 252 22.77 -14.70 9.34
N VAL A 253 23.53 -15.79 9.40
CA VAL A 253 23.33 -16.97 8.56
C VAL A 253 23.17 -18.17 9.49
N GLY A 254 21.94 -18.67 9.57
CA GLY A 254 21.58 -19.95 10.16
C GLY A 254 21.40 -21.02 9.08
N ARG A 255 20.98 -22.21 9.52
CA ARG A 255 20.82 -23.37 8.63
C ARG A 255 19.71 -23.19 7.58
N HIS A 256 18.60 -22.58 7.99
CA HIS A 256 17.37 -22.45 7.19
C HIS A 256 16.95 -20.99 6.95
N LEU A 257 17.77 -20.04 7.42
CA LEU A 257 17.55 -18.60 7.28
C LEU A 257 18.91 -17.91 7.13
N ALA A 258 19.02 -17.03 6.14
CA ALA A 258 20.03 -15.99 6.08
C ALA A 258 19.32 -14.63 6.04
N GLN A 259 19.83 -13.66 6.81
CA GLN A 259 19.32 -12.29 6.81
C GLN A 259 20.47 -11.30 6.81
N MET A 260 20.29 -10.18 6.14
CA MET A 260 21.25 -9.09 6.08
C MET A 260 20.51 -7.76 6.17
N CYS A 261 21.05 -6.82 6.93
CA CYS A 261 20.62 -5.43 7.00
C CYS A 261 21.81 -4.58 6.62
N PHE A 262 21.78 -4.18 5.35
CA PHE A 262 22.78 -3.37 4.73
C PHE A 262 22.51 -1.90 5.07
N TYR A 263 23.46 -1.24 5.73
CA TYR A 263 23.38 0.18 6.02
C TYR A 263 23.96 0.98 4.85
N SER A 264 23.20 1.95 4.33
CA SER A 264 23.68 2.87 3.30
C SER A 264 24.30 4.12 3.93
N ASP A 265 23.46 4.96 4.52
CA ASP A 265 23.81 6.25 5.08
C ASP A 265 22.64 6.76 5.96
N GLU A 266 22.80 7.94 6.58
CA GLU A 266 21.80 8.51 7.50
C GLU A 266 20.47 8.91 6.83
N TYR A 267 20.47 9.12 5.51
CA TYR A 267 19.30 9.51 4.73
C TYR A 267 18.59 8.30 4.12
N SER A 268 19.34 7.28 3.70
CA SER A 268 18.82 6.09 3.02
C SER A 268 18.56 4.93 3.99
N GLY A 269 19.17 4.96 5.19
CA GLY A 269 18.94 4.00 6.25
C GLY A 269 19.37 2.57 5.91
N TYR A 270 18.54 1.59 6.29
CA TYR A 270 18.81 0.17 6.13
C TYR A 270 17.99 -0.48 5.02
N ARG A 271 18.65 -1.32 4.20
CA ARG A 271 18.05 -2.24 3.24
C ARG A 271 18.11 -3.67 3.79
N GLN A 272 16.99 -4.37 3.78
CA GLN A 272 16.87 -5.70 4.38
C GLN A 272 16.80 -6.79 3.32
N TRP A 273 17.60 -7.83 3.48
CA TRP A 273 17.60 -9.04 2.68
C TRP A 273 17.28 -10.22 3.57
N PHE A 274 16.37 -11.09 3.12
CA PHE A 274 16.01 -12.33 3.76
C PHE A 274 16.06 -13.46 2.73
N ALA A 275 16.73 -14.55 3.05
CA ALA A 275 16.66 -15.81 2.34
C ALA A 275 16.27 -16.89 3.34
N PHE A 276 15.11 -17.53 3.17
CA PHE A 276 14.69 -18.62 4.04
C PHE A 276 14.08 -19.74 3.24
N ASP A 277 14.19 -20.97 3.71
CA ASP A 277 13.59 -22.12 3.04
C ASP A 277 12.24 -22.52 3.65
N ASP A 278 11.60 -23.50 3.02
CA ASP A 278 10.30 -24.03 3.45
C ASP A 278 10.33 -24.68 4.84
N ILE A 279 11.50 -25.07 5.37
CA ILE A 279 11.65 -25.60 6.74
C ILE A 279 11.56 -24.46 7.74
N TRP A 280 12.32 -23.37 7.53
CA TRP A 280 12.17 -22.19 8.39
C TRP A 280 10.76 -21.61 8.33
N ALA A 281 10.20 -21.51 7.13
CA ALA A 281 8.85 -21.00 6.95
C ALA A 281 7.78 -21.91 7.58
N ALA A 282 8.01 -23.23 7.64
CA ALA A 282 7.13 -24.15 8.35
C ALA A 282 7.27 -24.04 9.88
N SER A 283 8.49 -23.85 10.41
CA SER A 283 8.72 -23.62 11.86
C SER A 283 8.05 -22.34 12.35
N HIS A 284 8.12 -21.29 11.53
CA HIS A 284 7.73 -19.93 11.91
C HIS A 284 6.63 -19.40 10.99
N ARG A 285 5.57 -20.20 10.78
CA ARG A 285 4.56 -19.96 9.74
C ARG A 285 3.96 -18.55 9.76
N ASP A 286 3.56 -18.07 10.92
CA ASP A 286 2.95 -16.74 11.05
C ASP A 286 3.97 -15.65 10.72
N LEU A 287 5.20 -15.79 11.22
CA LEU A 287 6.31 -14.86 10.98
C LEU A 287 6.72 -14.82 9.51
N ALA A 288 6.85 -15.98 8.86
CA ALA A 288 7.14 -16.07 7.43
C ALA A 288 6.03 -15.46 6.57
N THR A 289 4.77 -15.72 6.92
CA THR A 289 3.60 -15.14 6.23
C THR A 289 3.57 -13.62 6.39
N SER A 290 3.82 -13.13 7.60
CA SER A 290 3.83 -11.69 7.92
C SER A 290 5.01 -10.98 7.26
N LEU A 291 6.20 -11.59 7.24
CA LEU A 291 7.39 -11.06 6.58
C LEU A 291 7.19 -10.93 5.06
N VAL A 292 6.65 -11.99 4.43
CA VAL A 292 6.30 -11.96 3.01
C VAL A 292 5.28 -10.87 2.69
N HIS A 293 4.25 -10.74 3.53
CA HIS A 293 3.26 -9.69 3.35
C HIS A 293 3.82 -8.29 3.59
N TYR A 294 4.71 -8.12 4.57
CA TYR A 294 5.38 -6.85 4.86
C TYR A 294 6.23 -6.34 3.69
N ALA A 295 6.97 -7.24 3.03
CA ALA A 295 7.72 -6.92 1.82
C ALA A 295 6.77 -6.56 0.66
N PHE A 296 5.66 -7.28 0.54
CA PHE A 296 4.73 -7.11 -0.57
C PHE A 296 3.80 -5.90 -0.46
N HIS A 297 3.35 -5.54 0.74
CA HIS A 297 2.30 -4.53 0.93
C HIS A 297 2.50 -3.68 2.20
N TRP A 298 2.14 -2.39 2.14
CA TRP A 298 2.26 -1.48 3.31
C TRP A 298 1.17 -1.76 4.36
N ASP A 299 -0.08 -2.00 3.95
CA ASP A 299 -1.19 -2.37 4.85
C ASP A 299 -1.19 -3.89 5.11
N PRO A 300 -0.99 -4.34 6.37
CA PRO A 300 -0.97 -5.75 6.72
C PRO A 300 -2.31 -6.45 6.54
N LEU A 301 -3.42 -5.70 6.61
CA LEU A 301 -4.76 -6.24 6.49
C LEU A 301 -5.33 -6.12 5.07
N CYS A 302 -4.57 -5.57 4.12
CA CYS A 302 -5.00 -5.53 2.74
C CYS A 302 -4.94 -6.94 2.12
N ALA A 303 -6.10 -7.46 1.72
CA ALA A 303 -6.20 -8.75 1.04
C ALA A 303 -6.01 -8.65 -0.49
N ARG A 304 -5.84 -7.44 -1.03
CA ARG A 304 -5.86 -7.19 -2.48
C ARG A 304 -4.45 -7.10 -3.06
N ARG A 305 -4.31 -7.60 -4.28
CA ARG A 305 -3.18 -7.28 -5.15
C ARG A 305 -3.48 -5.99 -5.89
N HIS A 306 -2.80 -4.92 -5.54
CA HIS A 306 -2.94 -3.66 -6.24
C HIS A 306 -1.58 -2.93 -6.27
N ASP A 307 -1.42 -2.09 -7.29
CA ASP A 307 -0.21 -1.29 -7.50
C ASP A 307 -0.14 -0.11 -6.51
N PHE A 308 0.99 0.60 -6.44
CA PHE A 308 1.21 1.74 -5.54
C PHE A 308 0.08 2.79 -5.60
N TYR A 309 -0.30 3.17 -6.81
CA TYR A 309 -1.33 4.18 -7.04
C TYR A 309 -2.76 3.64 -6.99
N GLU A 310 -2.93 2.33 -6.80
CA GLU A 310 -4.24 1.78 -6.52
C GLU A 310 -4.48 1.87 -5.02
N PRO A 311 -5.46 2.65 -4.56
CA PRO A 311 -5.73 2.78 -3.14
C PRO A 311 -6.15 1.42 -2.59
N CYS A 312 -5.80 1.14 -1.33
CA CYS A 312 -6.22 -0.06 -0.59
C CYS A 312 -7.72 -0.07 -0.26
N VAL A 313 -8.59 0.33 -1.18
CA VAL A 313 -10.03 0.34 -0.95
C VAL A 313 -10.56 -1.08 -0.96
N THR A 314 -11.50 -1.37 -0.07
CA THR A 314 -12.41 -2.52 -0.19
C THR A 314 -13.00 -2.57 -1.60
N GLU A 315 -13.22 -3.77 -2.14
CA GLU A 315 -13.86 -3.95 -3.43
C GLU A 315 -15.16 -3.14 -3.52
N GLY A 316 -15.23 -2.23 -4.48
CA GLY A 316 -16.50 -1.69 -4.97
C GLY A 316 -16.93 -0.31 -4.47
N ALA A 317 -16.11 0.47 -3.74
CA ALA A 317 -16.46 1.84 -3.33
C ALA A 317 -15.29 2.82 -3.41
N ILE A 318 -15.57 4.04 -3.89
CA ILE A 318 -14.66 5.20 -4.00
C ILE A 318 -15.44 6.41 -3.46
N GLU A 319 -15.13 6.92 -2.28
CA GLU A 319 -15.64 8.26 -1.91
C GLU A 319 -14.98 9.33 -2.77
N LEU A 320 -15.65 10.45 -2.98
CA LEU A 320 -15.16 11.62 -3.66
C LEU A 320 -15.67 12.81 -2.86
N ASP A 321 -14.77 13.64 -2.34
CA ASP A 321 -15.14 14.95 -1.81
C ASP A 321 -15.28 15.93 -2.99
N LEU A 322 -16.47 16.50 -3.15
CA LEU A 322 -16.82 17.39 -4.26
C LEU A 322 -16.55 18.86 -3.94
N LEU A 323 -16.30 19.21 -2.67
CA LEU A 323 -16.09 20.58 -2.19
C LEU A 323 -14.76 21.19 -2.64
N TRP A 324 -13.79 20.36 -3.02
CA TRP A 324 -12.44 20.79 -3.42
C TRP A 324 -12.29 21.24 -4.88
N THR A 325 -13.36 21.20 -5.67
CA THR A 325 -13.27 21.45 -7.13
C THR A 325 -13.13 22.92 -7.54
N ASP A 326 -12.97 23.86 -6.61
CA ASP A 326 -12.68 25.26 -6.94
C ASP A 326 -11.25 25.45 -7.50
N SER A 327 -10.33 24.49 -7.31
CA SER A 327 -9.01 24.45 -7.96
C SER A 327 -9.02 23.77 -9.34
N VAL A 328 -10.15 23.19 -9.79
CA VAL A 328 -10.30 22.58 -11.13
C VAL A 328 -10.61 23.65 -12.20
N ARG A 329 -10.66 24.93 -11.84
CA ARG A 329 -10.94 26.05 -12.76
C ARG A 329 -9.80 26.38 -13.74
N ASP A 330 -8.64 25.76 -13.61
CA ASP A 330 -7.46 26.06 -14.45
C ASP A 330 -7.26 25.14 -15.67
N TYR A 331 -8.24 24.29 -16.01
CA TYR A 331 -8.24 23.66 -17.33
C TYR A 331 -8.92 24.57 -18.36
N GLU A 332 -8.15 24.95 -19.37
CA GLU A 332 -8.55 25.83 -20.46
C GLU A 332 -9.95 25.48 -21.02
N THR A 333 -10.77 26.52 -21.20
CA THR A 333 -12.16 26.57 -21.70
C THR A 333 -12.43 25.93 -23.07
N TYR A 334 -11.54 25.11 -23.63
CA TYR A 334 -11.58 24.74 -25.05
C TYR A 334 -12.24 23.39 -25.40
N ASP A 335 -12.69 22.58 -24.44
CA ASP A 335 -13.32 21.29 -24.78
C ASP A 335 -14.17 20.70 -23.62
N GLU A 336 -14.87 21.55 -22.86
CA GLU A 336 -15.81 21.06 -21.84
C GLU A 336 -16.99 20.35 -22.53
N PRO A 337 -17.19 19.03 -22.32
CA PRO A 337 -18.38 18.37 -22.82
C PRO A 337 -19.58 18.95 -22.09
N ALA A 338 -20.58 19.41 -22.85
CA ALA A 338 -21.85 19.76 -22.23
C ALA A 338 -22.47 18.47 -21.68
N ILE A 339 -22.83 18.50 -20.40
CA ILE A 339 -23.58 17.42 -19.78
C ILE A 339 -25.04 17.78 -20.02
N LEU A 340 -25.70 16.99 -20.86
CA LEU A 340 -27.14 17.09 -20.98
C LEU A 340 -27.72 16.04 -20.04
N GLU A 341 -28.42 16.51 -19.02
CA GLU A 341 -29.20 15.63 -18.16
C GLU A 341 -30.33 15.04 -18.99
N LEU A 342 -30.37 13.71 -19.11
CA LEU A 342 -31.32 13.00 -19.96
C LEU A 342 -32.68 12.81 -19.25
N LEU A 343 -33.02 13.71 -18.32
CA LEU A 343 -34.28 13.69 -17.57
C LEU A 343 -35.52 14.03 -18.40
N GLN A 344 -35.38 14.41 -19.68
CA GLN A 344 -36.52 14.70 -20.55
C GLN A 344 -36.97 13.55 -21.46
N HIS A 345 -36.31 12.38 -21.42
CA HIS A 345 -36.77 11.19 -22.13
C HIS A 345 -37.71 10.33 -21.26
N PRO A 346 -38.63 9.57 -21.87
CA PRO A 346 -39.64 8.83 -21.13
C PRO A 346 -39.00 7.76 -20.23
N ALA A 347 -39.56 7.60 -19.02
CA ALA A 347 -39.16 6.63 -17.99
C ALA A 347 -38.77 5.20 -18.48
N PRO A 348 -39.39 4.61 -19.53
CA PRO A 348 -39.04 3.28 -20.01
C PRO A 348 -37.58 3.14 -20.47
N THR A 349 -36.93 4.22 -20.94
CA THR A 349 -35.53 4.18 -21.40
C THR A 349 -34.55 4.15 -20.22
N VAL A 350 -34.86 4.85 -19.13
CA VAL A 350 -34.04 4.83 -17.91
C VAL A 350 -34.12 3.47 -17.23
N ASP A 351 -35.32 2.89 -17.12
CA ASP A 351 -35.51 1.57 -16.53
C ASP A 351 -34.87 0.44 -17.38
N ALA A 352 -34.84 0.59 -18.70
CA ALA A 352 -34.14 -0.37 -19.57
C ALA A 352 -32.61 -0.34 -19.39
N LEU A 353 -32.04 0.83 -19.08
CA LEU A 353 -30.60 0.99 -18.87
C LEU A 353 -30.17 0.67 -17.43
N LEU A 354 -31.08 0.85 -16.47
CA LEU A 354 -30.88 0.65 -15.04
C LEU A 354 -31.98 -0.26 -14.47
N PRO A 355 -32.01 -1.55 -14.81
CA PRO A 355 -33.15 -2.42 -14.49
C PRO A 355 -33.33 -2.68 -12.99
N ASP A 356 -32.24 -2.69 -12.21
CA ASP A 356 -32.25 -3.10 -10.81
C ASP A 356 -31.74 -2.00 -9.86
N GLY A 357 -32.48 -1.73 -8.78
CA GLY A 357 -32.05 -0.86 -7.67
C GLY A 357 -33.19 -0.07 -7.02
N GLU A 358 -33.21 -0.03 -5.69
CA GLU A 358 -34.06 0.88 -4.91
C GLU A 358 -33.29 2.19 -4.73
N GLY A 359 -33.58 3.18 -5.57
CA GLY A 359 -32.82 4.43 -5.62
C GLY A 359 -33.32 5.39 -6.68
N GLU A 360 -32.89 6.64 -6.58
CA GLU A 360 -33.16 7.62 -7.64
C GLU A 360 -32.26 7.31 -8.84
N LYS A 361 -32.87 6.82 -9.92
CA LYS A 361 -32.16 6.50 -11.16
C LYS A 361 -31.86 7.78 -11.93
N ARG A 362 -30.61 7.93 -12.36
CA ARG A 362 -30.17 9.03 -13.23
C ARG A 362 -29.40 8.47 -14.41
N VAL A 363 -29.66 9.02 -15.58
CA VAL A 363 -28.86 8.76 -16.78
C VAL A 363 -28.33 10.09 -17.27
N LEU A 364 -27.01 10.26 -17.19
CA LEU A 364 -26.31 11.40 -17.74
C LEU A 364 -25.80 11.04 -19.13
N VAL A 365 -25.99 11.94 -20.09
CA VAL A 365 -25.37 11.80 -21.39
C VAL A 365 -24.38 12.92 -21.63
N ILE A 366 -23.18 12.47 -21.96
CA ILE A 366 -22.05 13.33 -22.24
C ILE A 366 -22.15 13.64 -23.72
N VAL A 367 -22.35 14.92 -24.05
CA VAL A 367 -22.32 15.37 -25.44
C VAL A 367 -21.09 16.23 -25.68
N LYS A 368 -20.47 16.05 -26.85
CA LYS A 368 -19.49 16.99 -27.36
C LYS A 368 -20.23 18.05 -28.17
N ALA A 369 -20.27 19.27 -27.64
CA ALA A 369 -20.77 20.42 -28.39
C ALA A 369 -19.70 20.86 -29.39
N HIS A 370 -20.08 20.97 -30.65
CA HIS A 370 -19.26 21.61 -31.68
C HIS A 370 -19.85 22.98 -31.97
N THR A 371 -19.01 24.00 -32.11
CA THR A 371 -19.43 25.41 -32.27
C THR A 371 -20.36 25.66 -33.46
N ASN A 372 -20.51 24.71 -34.39
CA ASN A 372 -21.34 24.83 -35.59
C ASN A 372 -22.06 23.52 -36.02
N SER A 373 -22.19 22.50 -35.17
CA SER A 373 -22.92 21.28 -35.53
C SER A 373 -23.73 20.72 -34.36
N ASP A 374 -24.67 19.83 -34.68
CA ASP A 374 -25.48 19.13 -33.68
C ASP A 374 -24.57 18.42 -32.65
N PRO A 375 -24.95 18.44 -31.36
CA PRO A 375 -24.18 17.81 -30.31
C PRO A 375 -24.06 16.29 -30.55
N VAL A 376 -22.84 15.76 -30.43
CA VAL A 376 -22.58 14.33 -30.61
C VAL A 376 -22.51 13.65 -29.24
N ILE A 377 -23.27 12.57 -29.04
CA ILE A 377 -23.19 11.76 -27.82
C ILE A 377 -21.83 11.05 -27.79
N VAL A 378 -21.02 11.34 -26.78
CA VAL A 378 -19.69 10.74 -26.56
C VAL A 378 -19.66 9.79 -25.37
N GLY A 379 -20.72 9.72 -24.58
CA GLY A 379 -20.86 8.72 -23.53
C GLY A 379 -22.21 8.75 -22.82
N VAL A 380 -22.50 7.68 -22.10
CA VAL A 380 -23.70 7.46 -21.29
C VAL A 380 -23.27 6.94 -19.92
N ILE A 381 -23.82 7.55 -18.88
CA ILE A 381 -23.56 7.20 -17.48
C ILE A 381 -24.89 6.93 -16.81
N GLY A 382 -25.03 5.77 -16.18
CA GLY A 382 -26.19 5.42 -15.37
C GLY A 382 -25.80 5.37 -13.90
N LEU A 383 -26.55 6.09 -13.08
CA LEU A 383 -26.32 6.29 -11.65
C LEU A 383 -27.56 5.85 -10.85
N LEU A 384 -27.35 5.27 -9.67
CA LEU A 384 -28.37 5.20 -8.62
C LEU A 384 -27.93 6.12 -7.49
N LEU A 385 -28.64 7.23 -7.30
CA LEU A 385 -28.37 8.16 -6.21
C LEU A 385 -28.96 7.64 -4.90
N ASN A 386 -28.34 8.04 -3.80
CA ASN A 386 -28.74 7.71 -2.42
C ASN A 386 -28.86 6.20 -2.16
N THR A 387 -28.10 5.39 -2.91
CA THR A 387 -28.17 3.92 -2.85
C THR A 387 -26.79 3.36 -2.55
N PRO A 388 -26.62 2.54 -1.51
CA PRO A 388 -27.63 2.06 -0.54
C PRO A 388 -28.02 3.04 0.56
N SER A 389 -27.41 4.23 0.64
CA SER A 389 -27.71 5.22 1.69
C SER A 389 -27.60 6.65 1.16
N PRO A 390 -28.22 7.66 1.81
CA PRO A 390 -28.11 9.06 1.41
C PRO A 390 -26.66 9.51 1.21
N GLY A 391 -26.38 10.23 0.12
CA GLY A 391 -25.02 10.67 -0.24
C GLY A 391 -24.17 9.64 -0.99
N MET A 392 -24.65 8.41 -1.20
CA MET A 392 -23.97 7.42 -2.04
C MET A 392 -24.48 7.45 -3.49
N VAL A 393 -23.58 7.21 -4.44
CA VAL A 393 -23.91 7.13 -5.87
C VAL A 393 -23.36 5.83 -6.45
N ASP A 394 -24.24 4.93 -6.89
CA ASP A 394 -23.84 3.67 -7.52
C ASP A 394 -23.74 3.85 -9.03
N ILE A 395 -22.54 3.75 -9.61
CA ILE A 395 -22.34 3.81 -11.06
C ILE A 395 -22.68 2.45 -11.65
N ARG A 396 -23.87 2.37 -12.23
CA ARG A 396 -24.46 1.16 -12.82
C ARG A 396 -24.34 1.08 -14.33
N LEU A 397 -23.89 2.14 -14.98
CA LEU A 397 -23.51 2.11 -16.38
C LEU A 397 -22.44 3.17 -16.62
N LEU A 398 -21.35 2.80 -17.28
CA LEU A 398 -20.42 3.76 -17.85
C LEU A 398 -20.02 3.25 -19.23
N ARG A 399 -20.52 3.91 -20.28
CA ARG A 399 -20.13 3.64 -21.66
C ARG A 399 -19.60 4.91 -22.29
N SER A 400 -18.38 4.87 -22.80
CA SER A 400 -17.92 5.88 -23.74
C SER A 400 -18.20 5.41 -25.17
N VAL A 401 -18.64 6.34 -26.02
CA VAL A 401 -18.74 6.17 -27.47
C VAL A 401 -17.43 6.62 -28.14
N SER A 402 -16.52 7.23 -27.39
CA SER A 402 -15.22 7.67 -27.88
C SER A 402 -14.15 6.60 -27.62
N ASP A 403 -13.35 6.29 -28.63
CA ASP A 403 -12.16 5.44 -28.51
C ASP A 403 -10.99 6.15 -27.81
N ARG A 404 -11.20 7.37 -27.29
CA ARG A 404 -10.14 8.11 -26.60
C ARG A 404 -9.81 7.46 -25.25
N PRO A 405 -8.52 7.32 -24.91
CA PRO A 405 -8.10 6.72 -23.66
C PRO A 405 -8.48 7.54 -22.41
N ASP A 406 -8.78 8.85 -22.55
CA ASP A 406 -9.17 9.75 -21.45
C ASP A 406 -10.70 9.88 -21.28
N ALA A 407 -11.51 9.24 -22.12
CA ALA A 407 -12.96 9.43 -22.11
C ALA A 407 -13.65 9.04 -20.79
N PRO A 408 -13.26 7.96 -20.07
CA PRO A 408 -13.85 7.66 -18.78
C PRO A 408 -13.51 8.70 -17.70
N SER A 409 -12.32 9.33 -17.78
CA SER A 409 -11.93 10.42 -16.87
C SER A 409 -12.83 11.63 -17.05
N ARG A 410 -13.09 12.03 -18.30
CA ARG A 410 -13.98 13.16 -18.60
C ARG A 410 -15.41 12.88 -18.14
N ALA A 411 -15.88 11.64 -18.31
CA ALA A 411 -17.17 11.20 -17.81
C ALA A 411 -17.26 11.31 -16.29
N LEU A 412 -16.23 10.87 -15.56
CA LEU A 412 -16.20 10.94 -14.10
C LEU A 412 -16.23 12.39 -13.61
N LYS A 413 -15.44 13.27 -14.22
CA LYS A 413 -15.44 14.72 -13.91
C LYS A 413 -16.82 15.34 -14.11
N ALA A 414 -17.48 14.99 -15.22
CA ALA A 414 -18.81 15.45 -15.53
C ALA A 414 -19.82 15.04 -14.44
N ILE A 415 -19.80 13.80 -13.98
CA ILE A 415 -20.65 13.32 -12.87
C ILE A 415 -20.39 14.16 -11.61
N CYS A 416 -19.12 14.31 -11.22
CA CYS A 416 -18.74 15.01 -10.01
C CYS A 416 -19.26 16.45 -10.01
N TRP A 417 -19.13 17.14 -11.14
CA TRP A 417 -19.64 18.49 -11.32
C TRP A 417 -21.16 18.56 -11.24
N ALA A 418 -21.87 17.65 -11.92
CA ALA A 418 -23.33 17.61 -11.88
C ALA A 418 -23.87 17.37 -10.45
N LEU A 419 -23.29 16.39 -9.74
CA LEU A 419 -23.65 16.10 -8.35
C LEU A 419 -23.35 17.28 -7.42
N ARG A 420 -22.24 17.99 -7.64
CA ARG A 420 -21.93 19.21 -6.87
C ARG A 420 -23.00 20.29 -7.07
N LEU A 421 -23.46 20.53 -8.29
CA LEU A 421 -24.52 21.50 -8.57
C LEU A 421 -25.85 21.16 -7.89
N GLU A 422 -26.09 19.87 -7.65
CA GLU A 422 -27.24 19.36 -6.91
C GLU A 422 -27.06 19.42 -5.38
N GLY A 423 -25.93 19.95 -4.89
CA GLY A 423 -25.65 20.13 -3.47
C GLY A 423 -25.03 18.91 -2.78
N PHE A 424 -24.57 17.91 -3.55
CA PHE A 424 -23.76 16.85 -2.97
C PHE A 424 -22.37 17.39 -2.62
N GLU A 425 -22.01 17.29 -1.35
CA GLU A 425 -20.69 17.69 -0.85
C GLU A 425 -19.69 16.53 -0.90
N ARG A 426 -20.18 15.30 -0.70
CA ARG A 426 -19.40 14.06 -0.81
C ARG A 426 -20.23 13.00 -1.51
N VAL A 427 -19.56 12.15 -2.28
CA VAL A 427 -20.20 11.09 -3.04
C VAL A 427 -19.40 9.80 -2.95
N THR A 428 -20.01 8.72 -2.47
CA THR A 428 -19.41 7.39 -2.59
C THR A 428 -19.82 6.72 -3.89
N LEU A 429 -18.90 6.65 -4.84
CA LEU A 429 -19.01 5.89 -6.09
C LEU A 429 -18.88 4.40 -5.85
N LEU A 430 -19.98 3.66 -5.98
CA LEU A 430 -19.91 2.22 -6.10
C LEU A 430 -19.64 1.86 -7.56
N THR A 431 -18.51 1.21 -7.87
CA THR A 431 -18.23 0.73 -9.23
C THR A 431 -18.29 -0.78 -9.28
N ARG A 432 -19.26 -1.31 -10.04
CA ARG A 432 -19.33 -2.73 -10.39
C ARG A 432 -18.80 -3.03 -11.80
N ILE A 433 -18.46 -2.00 -12.57
CA ILE A 433 -18.28 -2.09 -14.03
C ILE A 433 -16.85 -1.77 -14.46
N LEU A 434 -16.21 -0.81 -13.82
CA LEU A 434 -14.80 -0.56 -14.06
C LEU A 434 -13.96 -1.46 -13.15
N GLN A 435 -12.98 -2.14 -13.75
CA GLN A 435 -11.90 -2.68 -12.94
C GLN A 435 -11.20 -1.50 -12.23
N PRO A 436 -10.91 -1.60 -10.91
CA PRO A 436 -10.26 -0.53 -10.16
C PRO A 436 -9.02 0.05 -10.87
N ARG A 437 -8.26 -0.78 -11.60
CA ARG A 437 -7.12 -0.36 -12.43
C ARG A 437 -7.46 0.69 -13.49
N GLN A 438 -8.57 0.53 -14.19
CA GLN A 438 -9.00 1.46 -15.24
C GLN A 438 -9.43 2.80 -14.64
N LEU A 439 -10.10 2.75 -13.49
CA LEU A 439 -10.52 3.94 -12.75
C LEU A 439 -9.33 4.67 -12.12
N ALA A 440 -8.37 3.94 -11.54
CA ALA A 440 -7.13 4.51 -11.05
C ALA A 440 -6.30 5.13 -12.18
N LYS A 441 -6.17 4.49 -13.35
CA LYS A 441 -5.47 5.06 -14.53
C LYS A 441 -6.13 6.34 -15.03
N VAL A 442 -7.45 6.39 -14.99
CA VAL A 442 -8.29 7.53 -15.32
C VAL A 442 -8.08 8.72 -14.36
N LEU A 443 -7.84 8.42 -13.08
CA LEU A 443 -7.48 9.41 -12.06
C LEU A 443 -5.99 9.81 -12.15
N ARG A 444 -5.06 8.88 -12.48
CA ARG A 444 -3.61 9.15 -12.63
C ARG A 444 -3.27 10.22 -13.67
N HIS A 445 -3.93 10.20 -14.84
CA HIS A 445 -3.69 11.23 -15.87
C HIS A 445 -4.15 12.66 -15.48
N GLN A 446 -4.77 12.84 -14.30
CA GLN A 446 -5.15 14.15 -13.77
C GLN A 446 -4.13 14.75 -12.81
N VAL A 447 -3.12 13.98 -12.38
CA VAL A 447 -2.17 14.37 -11.31
C VAL A 447 -0.85 14.92 -11.86
N VAL A 448 -0.56 14.74 -13.15
CA VAL A 448 0.70 15.16 -13.77
C VAL A 448 0.44 16.16 -14.90
N GLU A 449 0.24 17.44 -14.56
CA GLU A 449 0.69 18.62 -15.34
C GLU A 449 0.37 19.93 -14.57
N ARG A 450 1.25 20.92 -14.70
CA ARG A 450 1.64 21.99 -13.75
C ARG A 450 0.57 23.02 -13.31
N ASN A 451 0.74 23.48 -12.05
CA ASN A 451 0.37 24.78 -11.42
C ASN A 451 -0.97 24.96 -10.68
N GLY A 452 -1.57 23.92 -10.09
CA GLY A 452 -2.66 24.09 -9.12
C GLY A 452 -3.30 22.75 -8.76
N ARG A 453 -3.05 22.26 -7.53
CA ARG A 453 -3.38 20.90 -7.07
C ARG A 453 -4.90 20.64 -7.06
N ILE A 454 -5.28 19.48 -7.62
CA ILE A 454 -6.61 18.88 -7.52
C ILE A 454 -6.42 17.58 -6.73
N ASP A 455 -6.98 17.51 -5.53
CA ASP A 455 -6.95 16.32 -4.66
C ASP A 455 -8.31 15.61 -4.71
N VAL A 456 -8.31 14.27 -4.82
CA VAL A 456 -9.50 13.43 -4.96
C VAL A 456 -9.69 12.64 -3.66
N HIS A 457 -10.59 13.00 -2.75
CA HIS A 457 -10.68 12.29 -1.47
C HIS A 457 -11.44 10.96 -1.59
N LEU A 458 -10.75 9.83 -1.43
CA LEU A 458 -11.32 8.46 -1.40
C LEU A 458 -11.47 7.93 0.04
N SER A 459 -12.68 7.93 0.59
CA SER A 459 -12.99 7.26 1.85
C SER A 459 -13.86 6.00 1.69
N GLU A 460 -13.92 5.23 2.77
CA GLU A 460 -14.34 3.83 2.80
C GLU A 460 -15.60 3.67 3.66
N ILE A 461 -16.52 2.81 3.20
CA ILE A 461 -17.67 2.37 3.99
C ILE A 461 -17.43 0.92 4.41
N SER A 462 -17.13 0.73 5.69
CA SER A 462 -17.08 -0.59 6.31
C SER A 462 -18.49 -1.17 6.41
N ARG A 463 -18.75 -2.29 5.72
CA ARG A 463 -19.89 -3.17 6.03
C ARG A 463 -19.39 -4.39 6.80
N PRO A 464 -20.05 -4.82 7.88
CA PRO A 464 -19.77 -6.11 8.48
C PRO A 464 -20.20 -7.22 7.52
N PHE A 465 -19.27 -8.08 7.09
CA PHE A 465 -19.61 -9.31 6.38
C PHE A 465 -20.15 -10.35 7.39
N ARG A 466 -21.23 -11.04 7.00
CA ARG A 466 -21.71 -12.29 7.58
C ARG A 466 -21.33 -13.43 6.65
#